data_AF-A0A849EY06-F1
#
_entry.id   AF-A0A849EY06-F1
#
_cell.length_a   1.000
_cell.length_b   1.000
_cell.length_c   1.000
_cell.angle_alpha   90.00
_cell.angle_beta   90.00
_cell.angle_gamma   90.00
#
_symmetry.space_group_name_H-M   'P 1'
#
loop_
_entity.id
_entity.type
_entity.pdbx_description
1 polymer ?
#
loop_
_entity_poly.entity_id
_entity_poly.type
_entity_poly.pdbx_seq_one_letter_code
_entity_poly.pdbx_strand_id
1 'polypeptide(L)'
;MNCRTLLVDAVQAAVQAGEAILNVYHTDFQVETKADHSPLTQADKQAHDIIKARLQRHNLPAISEEGRNIDSEVRRAWTTLWIVDPLDGTKEFVKKNGEFTVNIALVEGQRPVMGVIYAPVLDWLYFATADMGAYKIEGLRPGAVRSRLLPQHADDMDAFTAAAEKLPLPQPSPRSYTIVGSRSHGTPELEQFVDRKKEEKGDVAFSIAGSSLKICLVAEGAADIYPRLGPT
;
A
#
# COMPACT_ATOMS: atom_id res chain seq x y z
N MET A 1 -15.21 -0.65 -19.22
CA MET A 1 -14.95 -0.62 -17.76
C MET A 1 -14.56 0.80 -17.41
N ASN A 2 -15.23 1.48 -16.47
CA ASN A 2 -14.89 2.87 -16.15
C ASN A 2 -13.75 2.89 -15.11
N CYS A 3 -12.54 3.28 -15.55
CA CYS A 3 -11.33 3.34 -14.71
C CYS A 3 -11.54 4.19 -13.45
N ARG A 4 -12.24 5.33 -13.57
CA ARG A 4 -12.54 6.20 -12.44
C ARG A 4 -13.43 5.52 -11.41
N THR A 5 -14.48 4.83 -11.84
CA THR A 5 -15.37 4.08 -10.92
C THR A 5 -14.61 3.00 -10.16
N LEU A 6 -13.72 2.26 -10.84
CA LEU A 6 -12.88 1.24 -10.18
C LEU A 6 -11.93 1.85 -9.14
N LEU A 7 -11.35 3.02 -9.46
CA LEU A 7 -10.46 3.72 -8.54
C LEU A 7 -11.19 4.20 -7.30
N VAL A 8 -12.40 4.74 -7.47
CA VAL A 8 -13.27 5.13 -6.36
C VAL A 8 -13.51 3.95 -5.42
N ASP A 9 -13.94 2.81 -5.96
CA ASP A 9 -14.19 1.62 -5.13
C ASP A 9 -12.90 1.08 -4.48
N ALA A 10 -11.76 1.12 -5.16
CA ALA A 10 -10.47 0.73 -4.57
C ALA A 10 -10.02 1.66 -3.44
N VAL A 11 -10.11 2.98 -3.62
CA VAL A 11 -9.78 3.99 -2.59
C VAL A 11 -10.66 3.80 -1.37
N GLN A 12 -11.97 3.70 -1.57
CA GLN A 12 -12.88 3.58 -0.45
C GLN A 12 -12.78 2.21 0.24
N ALA A 13 -12.45 1.13 -0.50
CA ALA A 13 -12.14 -0.18 0.09
C ALA A 13 -10.91 -0.12 0.99
N ALA A 14 -9.82 0.51 0.52
CA ALA A 14 -8.58 0.63 1.29
C ALA A 14 -8.79 1.41 2.60
N VAL A 15 -9.51 2.53 2.55
CA VAL A 15 -9.75 3.37 3.73
C VAL A 15 -10.65 2.67 4.75
N GLN A 16 -11.72 2.00 4.31
CA GLN A 16 -12.61 1.24 5.19
C GLN A 16 -11.93 0.01 5.79
N ALA A 17 -11.12 -0.70 5.00
CA ALA A 17 -10.31 -1.81 5.51
C ALA A 17 -9.31 -1.31 6.57
N GLY A 18 -8.64 -0.19 6.30
CA GLY A 18 -7.74 0.44 7.26
C GLY A 18 -8.41 0.84 8.57
N GLU A 19 -9.65 1.35 8.52
CA GLU A 19 -10.45 1.63 9.72
C GLU A 19 -10.72 0.35 10.54
N ALA A 20 -11.13 -0.74 9.89
CA ALA A 20 -11.35 -2.01 10.56
C ALA A 20 -10.07 -2.57 11.20
N ILE A 21 -8.93 -2.47 10.49
CA ILE A 21 -7.62 -2.85 11.03
C ILE A 21 -7.27 -2.00 12.25
N LEU A 22 -7.48 -0.68 12.21
CA LEU A 22 -7.21 0.22 13.34
C LEU A 22 -8.06 -0.11 14.57
N ASN A 23 -9.32 -0.49 14.39
CA ASN A 23 -10.19 -0.89 15.49
C ASN A 23 -9.61 -2.08 16.25
N VAL A 24 -9.02 -3.06 15.55
CA VAL A 24 -8.32 -4.18 16.18
C VAL A 24 -6.96 -3.76 16.74
N TYR A 25 -6.19 -2.97 15.98
CA TYR A 25 -4.85 -2.51 16.34
C TYR A 25 -4.81 -1.74 17.67
N HIS A 26 -5.86 -0.94 17.95
CA HIS A 26 -5.99 -0.17 19.18
C HIS A 26 -6.50 -0.97 20.38
N THR A 27 -6.85 -2.25 20.22
CA THR A 27 -7.15 -3.11 21.36
C THR A 27 -5.90 -3.50 22.15
N ASP A 28 -6.09 -3.87 23.41
CA ASP A 28 -5.03 -4.44 24.24
C ASP A 28 -4.85 -5.91 23.88
N PHE A 29 -3.87 -6.19 23.02
CA PHE A 29 -3.41 -7.54 22.75
C PHE A 29 -1.94 -7.71 23.12
N GLN A 30 -1.65 -8.79 23.84
CA GLN A 30 -0.28 -9.24 24.11
C GLN A 30 0.29 -9.87 22.83
N VAL A 31 1.60 -9.72 22.61
CA VAL A 31 2.33 -10.39 21.52
C VAL A 31 2.49 -11.87 21.86
N GLU A 32 1.39 -12.58 22.09
CA GLU A 32 1.40 -14.00 22.37
C GLU A 32 0.98 -14.79 21.14
N THR A 33 1.99 -15.48 20.64
CA THR A 33 2.06 -16.64 19.74
C THR A 33 0.80 -17.01 18.93
N LYS A 34 0.98 -16.93 17.61
CA LYS A 34 0.27 -17.62 16.53
C LYS A 34 -0.56 -18.84 16.98
N ALA A 35 -1.84 -18.60 17.21
CA ALA A 35 -2.93 -19.56 17.03
C ALA A 35 -4.06 -18.83 16.29
N ASP A 36 -4.92 -19.55 15.56
CA ASP A 36 -5.87 -19.09 14.52
C ASP A 36 -6.92 -18.02 14.94
N HIS A 37 -6.76 -17.41 16.12
CA HIS A 37 -7.58 -16.33 16.68
C HIS A 37 -6.75 -15.11 17.10
N SER A 38 -5.56 -14.91 16.51
CA SER A 38 -4.74 -13.75 16.81
C SER A 38 -5.41 -12.44 16.34
N PRO A 39 -5.13 -11.30 17.00
CA PRO A 39 -5.58 -9.98 16.56
C PRO A 39 -5.18 -9.68 15.11
N LEU A 40 -4.03 -10.17 14.67
CA LEU A 40 -3.60 -10.07 13.27
C LEU A 40 -4.58 -10.79 12.34
N THR A 41 -4.88 -12.06 12.61
CA THR A 41 -5.84 -12.86 11.83
C THR A 41 -7.22 -12.22 11.79
N GLN A 42 -7.66 -11.62 12.91
CA GLN A 42 -8.92 -10.90 12.95
C GLN A 42 -8.89 -9.63 12.08
N ALA A 43 -7.85 -8.82 12.20
CA ALA A 43 -7.70 -7.59 11.41
C ALA A 43 -7.63 -7.90 9.91
N ASP A 44 -6.85 -8.90 9.53
CA ASP A 44 -6.68 -9.32 8.14
C ASP A 44 -7.98 -9.80 7.52
N LYS A 45 -8.70 -10.70 8.21
CA LYS A 45 -9.99 -11.20 7.76
C LYS A 45 -11.02 -10.09 7.60
N GLN A 46 -11.10 -9.16 8.55
CA GLN A 46 -12.03 -8.02 8.46
C GLN A 46 -11.70 -7.12 7.26
N ALA A 47 -10.42 -6.83 7.05
CA ALA A 47 -9.95 -6.07 5.90
C ALA A 47 -10.28 -6.79 4.58
N HIS A 48 -9.97 -8.08 4.48
CA HIS A 48 -10.28 -8.92 3.32
C HIS A 48 -11.77 -8.87 2.96
N ASP A 49 -12.66 -9.11 3.94
CA ASP A 49 -14.10 -9.17 3.71
C ASP A 49 -14.65 -7.82 3.22
N ILE A 50 -14.17 -6.69 3.78
CA ILE A 50 -14.53 -5.34 3.35
C ILE A 50 -14.08 -5.08 1.90
N ILE A 51 -12.82 -5.36 1.59
CA ILE A 51 -12.25 -5.13 0.26
C ILE A 51 -12.99 -5.98 -0.78
N LYS A 52 -13.17 -7.27 -0.48
CA LYS A 52 -13.87 -8.21 -1.35
C LYS A 52 -15.30 -7.79 -1.62
N ALA A 53 -16.08 -7.45 -0.60
CA ALA A 53 -17.48 -7.03 -0.75
C ALA A 53 -17.61 -5.81 -1.68
N ARG A 54 -16.62 -4.91 -1.66
CA ARG A 54 -16.60 -3.74 -2.52
C ARG A 54 -16.18 -4.04 -3.95
N LEU A 55 -15.04 -4.70 -4.13
CA LEU A 55 -14.47 -4.96 -5.46
C LEU A 55 -15.31 -5.94 -6.29
N GLN A 56 -16.08 -6.84 -5.64
CA GLN A 56 -16.98 -7.78 -6.31
C GLN A 56 -18.06 -7.10 -7.17
N ARG A 57 -18.40 -5.84 -6.91
CA ARG A 57 -19.39 -5.06 -7.70
C ARG A 57 -19.03 -4.94 -9.17
N HIS A 58 -17.76 -5.11 -9.52
CA HIS A 58 -17.27 -4.98 -10.89
C HIS A 58 -17.21 -6.30 -11.66
N ASN A 59 -17.60 -7.43 -11.03
CA ASN A 59 -17.51 -8.77 -11.61
C ASN A 59 -16.09 -9.12 -12.12
N LEU A 60 -15.06 -8.56 -11.48
CA LEU A 60 -13.67 -8.87 -11.76
C LEU A 60 -13.16 -9.92 -10.77
N PRO A 61 -12.33 -10.88 -11.22
CA PRO A 61 -11.68 -11.81 -10.32
C PRO A 61 -10.68 -11.07 -9.43
N ALA A 62 -10.43 -11.62 -8.25
CA ALA A 62 -9.47 -11.09 -7.29
C ALA A 62 -8.59 -12.21 -6.75
N ILE A 63 -7.29 -11.93 -6.62
CA ILE A 63 -6.36 -12.70 -5.83
C ILE A 63 -6.09 -11.88 -4.57
N SER A 64 -6.30 -12.48 -3.41
CA SER A 64 -5.99 -11.88 -2.11
C SER A 64 -5.10 -12.84 -1.34
N GLU A 65 -4.19 -12.34 -0.52
CA GLU A 65 -3.41 -13.18 0.40
C GLU A 65 -4.33 -14.08 1.25
N GLU A 66 -5.36 -13.49 1.88
CA GLU A 66 -6.40 -14.20 2.64
C GLU A 66 -7.50 -14.87 1.80
N GLY A 67 -7.35 -14.85 0.48
CA GLY A 67 -8.30 -15.49 -0.43
C GLY A 67 -8.25 -17.01 -0.34
N ARG A 68 -9.32 -17.67 -0.79
CA ARG A 68 -9.24 -19.11 -1.04
C ARG A 68 -8.15 -19.39 -2.07
N ASN A 69 -7.46 -20.52 -1.95
CA ASN A 69 -6.54 -20.96 -2.99
C ASN A 69 -7.36 -21.23 -4.28
N ILE A 70 -7.01 -20.54 -5.36
CA ILE A 70 -7.63 -20.68 -6.68
C ILE A 70 -6.60 -21.33 -7.60
N ASP A 71 -7.03 -22.38 -8.30
CA ASP A 71 -6.16 -23.15 -9.19
C ASP A 71 -5.44 -22.25 -10.19
N SER A 72 -4.14 -22.54 -10.37
CA SER A 72 -3.28 -21.73 -11.24
C SER A 72 -3.79 -21.69 -12.69
N GLU A 73 -4.42 -22.78 -13.16
CA GLU A 73 -5.01 -22.85 -14.50
C GLU A 73 -6.18 -21.88 -14.68
N VAL A 74 -7.02 -21.73 -13.65
CA VAL A 74 -8.13 -20.77 -13.65
C VAL A 74 -7.57 -19.34 -13.68
N ARG A 75 -6.59 -19.04 -12.83
CA ARG A 75 -6.02 -17.68 -12.71
C ARG A 75 -5.23 -17.25 -13.95
N ARG A 76 -4.61 -18.19 -14.67
CA ARG A 76 -3.89 -17.91 -15.92
C ARG A 76 -4.79 -17.41 -17.04
N ALA A 77 -6.08 -17.73 -17.01
CA ALA A 77 -7.03 -17.27 -18.01
C ALA A 77 -7.49 -15.83 -17.78
N TRP A 78 -7.21 -15.23 -16.62
CA TRP A 78 -7.66 -13.88 -16.30
C TRP A 78 -6.75 -12.83 -16.93
N THR A 79 -7.31 -12.05 -17.85
CA THR A 79 -6.63 -10.91 -18.47
C THR A 79 -6.66 -9.66 -17.60
N THR A 80 -7.72 -9.49 -16.81
CA THR A 80 -7.92 -8.38 -15.88
C THR A 80 -8.33 -8.94 -14.52
N LEU A 81 -7.63 -8.53 -13.47
CA LEU A 81 -7.86 -9.01 -12.11
C LEU A 81 -7.44 -7.96 -11.06
N TRP A 82 -8.02 -8.08 -9.88
CA TRP A 82 -7.52 -7.44 -8.68
C TRP A 82 -6.43 -8.30 -8.02
N ILE A 83 -5.38 -7.66 -7.52
CA ILE A 83 -4.41 -8.25 -6.61
C ILE A 83 -4.46 -7.44 -5.31
N VAL A 84 -4.68 -8.13 -4.20
CA VAL A 84 -4.97 -7.52 -2.90
C VAL A 84 -4.08 -8.13 -1.82
N ASP A 85 -3.51 -7.28 -0.99
CA ASP A 85 -2.92 -7.63 0.29
C ASP A 85 -3.64 -6.78 1.35
N PRO A 86 -4.57 -7.38 2.13
CA PRO A 86 -5.39 -6.62 3.08
C PRO A 86 -4.58 -6.01 4.21
N LEU A 87 -3.43 -6.59 4.59
CA LEU A 87 -2.58 -6.13 5.68
C LEU A 87 -1.12 -6.56 5.45
N ASP A 88 -0.39 -5.77 4.67
CA ASP A 88 1.07 -5.93 4.54
C ASP A 88 1.77 -5.28 5.73
N GLY A 89 2.84 -5.90 6.23
CA GLY A 89 3.53 -5.48 7.45
C GLY A 89 2.99 -6.16 8.71
N THR A 90 2.77 -7.48 8.65
CA THR A 90 2.35 -8.27 9.82
C THR A 90 3.28 -8.10 11.04
N LYS A 91 4.60 -7.96 10.82
CA LYS A 91 5.57 -7.67 11.89
C LYS A 91 5.37 -6.26 12.45
N GLU A 92 5.11 -5.29 11.59
CA GLU A 92 4.83 -3.89 11.93
C GLU A 92 3.55 -3.75 12.76
N PHE A 93 2.49 -4.48 12.38
CA PHE A 93 1.23 -4.57 13.13
C PHE A 93 1.45 -5.19 14.51
N VAL A 94 2.09 -6.37 14.59
CA VAL A 94 2.30 -7.08 15.86
C VAL A 94 3.20 -6.28 16.81
N LYS A 95 4.23 -5.59 16.30
CA LYS A 95 5.15 -4.75 17.10
C LYS A 95 4.59 -3.37 17.45
N LYS A 96 3.36 -3.06 17.03
CA LYS A 96 2.72 -1.75 17.18
C LYS A 96 3.59 -0.55 16.75
N ASN A 97 4.29 -0.66 15.61
CA ASN A 97 5.11 0.44 15.08
C ASN A 97 4.41 1.31 14.02
N GLY A 98 3.18 0.96 13.63
CA GLY A 98 2.30 1.78 12.81
C GLY A 98 2.57 1.81 11.30
N GLU A 99 3.50 1.00 10.78
CA GLU A 99 3.87 1.03 9.35
C GLU A 99 3.44 -0.22 8.56
N PHE A 100 2.19 -0.62 8.76
CA PHE A 100 1.49 -1.59 7.92
C PHE A 100 0.59 -0.88 6.90
N THR A 101 0.27 -1.56 5.81
CA THR A 101 -0.55 -0.99 4.73
C THR A 101 -1.61 -1.93 4.21
N VAL A 102 -2.67 -1.36 3.64
CA VAL A 102 -3.61 -2.05 2.76
C VAL A 102 -3.16 -1.82 1.32
N ASN A 103 -3.05 -2.86 0.50
CA ASN A 103 -2.61 -2.77 -0.89
C ASN A 103 -3.67 -3.34 -1.83
N ILE A 104 -4.10 -2.55 -2.81
CA ILE A 104 -5.05 -2.96 -3.85
C ILE A 104 -4.49 -2.54 -5.20
N ALA A 105 -4.34 -3.48 -6.13
CA ALA A 105 -3.89 -3.22 -7.48
C ALA A 105 -4.84 -3.82 -8.52
N LEU A 106 -5.11 -3.08 -9.59
CA LEU A 106 -5.73 -3.63 -10.80
C LEU A 106 -4.63 -3.99 -11.78
N VAL A 107 -4.64 -5.23 -12.24
CA VAL A 107 -3.71 -5.74 -13.23
C VAL A 107 -4.46 -6.05 -14.52
N GLU A 108 -3.94 -5.57 -15.64
CA GLU A 108 -4.44 -5.86 -16.99
C GLU A 108 -3.28 -6.32 -17.87
N GLY A 109 -3.42 -7.46 -18.53
CA GLY A 109 -2.40 -7.98 -19.43
C GLY A 109 -1.04 -8.18 -18.73
N GLN A 110 -1.06 -8.64 -17.48
CA GLN A 110 0.11 -8.80 -16.61
C GLN A 110 0.83 -7.48 -16.24
N ARG A 111 0.17 -6.32 -16.40
CA ARG A 111 0.71 -5.01 -16.01
C ARG A 111 -0.20 -4.35 -14.97
N PRO A 112 0.34 -3.84 -13.85
CA PRO A 112 -0.42 -3.00 -12.94
C PRO A 112 -0.84 -1.71 -13.67
N VAL A 113 -2.15 -1.46 -13.75
CA VAL A 113 -2.73 -0.26 -14.38
C VAL A 113 -3.36 0.70 -13.36
N MET A 114 -3.59 0.22 -12.14
CA MET A 114 -4.06 0.99 -10.99
C MET A 114 -3.42 0.46 -9.71
N GLY A 115 -3.15 1.35 -8.77
CA GLY A 115 -2.69 0.98 -7.43
C GLY A 115 -3.26 1.92 -6.38
N VAL A 116 -3.61 1.35 -5.23
CA VAL A 116 -4.01 2.05 -4.01
C VAL A 116 -3.23 1.44 -2.85
N ILE A 117 -2.54 2.29 -2.08
CA ILE A 117 -1.83 1.91 -0.86
C ILE A 117 -2.32 2.83 0.24
N TYR A 118 -2.83 2.27 1.33
CA TYR A 118 -3.26 3.05 2.49
C TYR A 118 -2.48 2.61 3.74
N ALA A 119 -1.80 3.56 4.39
CA ALA A 119 -1.11 3.36 5.67
C ALA A 119 -2.00 3.91 6.81
N PRO A 120 -2.78 3.07 7.53
CA PRO A 120 -3.88 3.56 8.34
C PRO A 120 -3.46 4.39 9.56
N VAL A 121 -2.35 4.03 10.21
CA VAL A 121 -1.87 4.75 11.41
C VAL A 121 -1.31 6.13 11.03
N LEU A 122 -0.57 6.19 9.92
CA LEU A 122 -0.04 7.43 9.35
C LEU A 122 -1.10 8.30 8.69
N ASP A 123 -2.24 7.69 8.31
CA ASP A 123 -3.32 8.34 7.56
C ASP A 123 -2.86 8.85 6.20
N TRP A 124 -2.03 8.04 5.52
CA TRP A 124 -1.49 8.33 4.20
C TRP A 124 -2.14 7.40 3.17
N LEU A 125 -2.79 7.98 2.17
CA LEU A 125 -3.32 7.27 1.02
C LEU A 125 -2.52 7.65 -0.22
N TYR A 126 -1.97 6.64 -0.88
CA TYR A 126 -1.39 6.74 -2.20
C TYR A 126 -2.33 6.08 -3.20
N PHE A 127 -2.53 6.72 -4.34
CA PHE A 127 -3.32 6.15 -5.41
C PHE A 127 -2.80 6.58 -6.77
N ALA A 128 -2.93 5.70 -7.75
CA ALA A 128 -2.46 5.95 -9.10
C ALA A 128 -3.26 5.16 -10.13
N THR A 129 -3.34 5.74 -11.33
CA THR A 129 -3.70 5.03 -12.55
C THR A 129 -2.72 5.39 -13.66
N ALA A 130 -2.57 4.50 -14.64
CA ALA A 130 -1.65 4.70 -15.76
C ALA A 130 -1.92 6.01 -16.54
N ASP A 131 -3.16 6.49 -16.57
CA ASP A 131 -3.60 7.68 -17.28
C ASP A 131 -3.60 8.97 -16.44
N MET A 132 -3.79 8.89 -15.12
CA MET A 132 -3.88 10.08 -14.24
C MET A 132 -2.55 10.44 -13.56
N GLY A 133 -1.61 9.50 -13.49
CA GLY A 133 -0.41 9.60 -12.66
C GLY A 133 -0.65 9.14 -11.22
N ALA A 134 0.28 9.49 -10.33
CA ALA A 134 0.25 9.09 -8.93
C ALA A 134 0.02 10.29 -8.01
N TYR A 135 -0.69 10.06 -6.92
CA TYR A 135 -1.08 11.08 -5.94
C TYR A 135 -0.93 10.54 -4.52
N LYS A 136 -0.70 11.46 -3.58
CA LYS A 136 -0.76 11.23 -2.14
C LYS A 136 -1.79 12.17 -1.52
N ILE A 137 -2.59 11.67 -0.61
CA ILE A 137 -3.45 12.49 0.23
C ILE A 137 -3.38 11.99 1.67
N GLU A 138 -3.34 12.94 2.60
CA GLU A 138 -3.27 12.67 4.03
C GLU A 138 -4.54 13.16 4.75
N GLY A 139 -4.89 12.50 5.85
CA GLY A 139 -5.97 12.96 6.74
C GLY A 139 -7.37 12.44 6.36
N LEU A 140 -7.47 11.23 5.81
CA LEU A 140 -8.73 10.64 5.34
C LEU A 140 -9.43 9.77 6.39
N ARG A 141 -8.82 9.53 7.56
CA ARG A 141 -9.46 8.77 8.64
C ARG A 141 -10.85 9.32 9.00
N PRO A 142 -11.80 8.44 9.37
CA PRO A 142 -13.11 8.85 9.88
C PRO A 142 -12.99 9.92 10.98
N GLY A 143 -13.76 11.00 10.84
CA GLY A 143 -13.74 12.14 11.75
C GLY A 143 -12.72 13.23 11.41
N ALA A 144 -11.74 12.97 10.54
CA ALA A 144 -10.85 14.01 10.03
C ALA A 144 -11.60 14.95 9.06
N VAL A 145 -11.19 16.22 8.97
CA VAL A 145 -11.84 17.22 8.08
C VAL A 145 -11.85 16.74 6.62
N ARG A 146 -10.76 16.13 6.17
CA ARG A 146 -10.58 15.65 4.80
C ARG A 146 -11.27 14.31 4.50
N SER A 147 -11.82 13.61 5.50
CA SER A 147 -12.63 12.39 5.26
C SER A 147 -13.83 12.63 4.34
N ARG A 148 -14.35 13.86 4.32
CA ARG A 148 -15.44 14.31 3.42
C ARG A 148 -15.03 14.38 1.95
N LEU A 149 -13.72 14.34 1.66
CA LEU A 149 -13.18 14.34 0.31
C LEU A 149 -13.14 12.94 -0.32
N LEU A 150 -13.40 11.88 0.45
CA LEU A 150 -13.42 10.51 -0.09
C LEU A 150 -14.43 10.44 -1.24
N PRO A 151 -13.97 10.07 -2.45
CA PRO A 151 -14.83 10.09 -3.62
C PRO A 151 -15.91 9.01 -3.45
N GLN A 152 -17.15 9.33 -3.82
CA GLN A 152 -18.29 8.41 -3.80
C GLN A 152 -18.66 7.94 -5.22
N HIS A 153 -18.39 8.79 -6.20
CA HIS A 153 -18.69 8.56 -7.61
C HIS A 153 -17.52 8.96 -8.50
N ALA A 154 -17.53 8.49 -9.74
CA ALA A 154 -16.47 8.76 -10.71
C ALA A 154 -16.24 10.27 -10.95
N ASP A 155 -17.29 11.08 -10.82
CA ASP A 155 -17.26 12.53 -11.02
C ASP A 155 -16.54 13.26 -9.86
N ASP A 156 -16.40 12.63 -8.69
CA ASP A 156 -15.69 13.20 -7.55
C ASP A 156 -14.16 13.15 -7.73
N MET A 157 -13.67 12.36 -8.69
CA MET A 157 -12.24 12.13 -8.88
C MET A 157 -11.45 13.40 -9.22
N ASP A 158 -12.06 14.36 -9.92
CA ASP A 158 -11.38 15.61 -10.25
C ASP A 158 -11.17 16.47 -8.99
N ALA A 159 -12.19 16.57 -8.12
CA ALA A 159 -12.06 17.25 -6.83
C ALA A 159 -11.10 16.51 -5.89
N PHE A 160 -11.15 15.18 -5.87
CA PHE A 160 -10.29 14.35 -5.03
C PHE A 160 -8.81 14.49 -5.42
N THR A 161 -8.50 14.44 -6.72
CA THR A 161 -7.13 14.63 -7.21
C THR A 161 -6.64 16.06 -7.05
N ALA A 162 -7.51 17.06 -7.18
CA ALA A 162 -7.17 18.46 -6.91
C ALA A 162 -6.82 18.73 -5.43
N ALA A 163 -7.38 17.95 -4.51
CA ALA A 163 -7.08 18.03 -3.08
C ALA A 163 -5.86 17.18 -2.64
N ALA A 164 -5.32 16.37 -3.55
CA ALA A 164 -4.17 15.51 -3.31
C ALA A 164 -2.87 16.14 -3.86
N GLU A 165 -1.73 15.68 -3.35
CA GLU A 165 -0.42 16.06 -3.85
C GLU A 165 -0.01 15.13 -4.99
N LYS A 166 0.23 15.69 -6.18
CA LYS A 166 0.70 14.93 -7.34
C LYS A 166 2.17 14.55 -7.17
N LEU A 167 2.49 13.28 -7.41
CA LEU A 167 3.85 12.75 -7.25
C LEU A 167 4.66 12.84 -8.56
N PRO A 168 6.01 12.99 -8.47
CA PRO A 168 6.80 13.14 -7.24
C PRO A 168 6.64 14.51 -6.58
N LEU A 169 6.88 14.58 -5.28
CA LEU A 169 6.85 15.83 -4.52
C LEU A 169 8.11 16.66 -4.78
N PRO A 170 8.04 18.01 -4.69
CA PRO A 170 9.23 18.85 -4.76
C PRO A 170 10.27 18.46 -3.70
N GLN A 171 11.51 18.21 -4.14
CA GLN A 171 12.61 17.82 -3.26
C GLN A 171 13.60 18.98 -3.08
N PRO A 172 14.20 19.15 -1.89
CA PRO A 172 15.27 20.11 -1.69
C PRO A 172 16.49 19.78 -2.55
N SER A 173 17.19 20.82 -3.00
CA SER A 173 18.43 20.70 -3.77
C SER A 173 19.51 21.62 -3.18
N PRO A 174 20.72 21.12 -2.86
CA PRO A 174 21.19 19.75 -3.08
C PRO A 174 20.61 18.73 -2.07
N ARG A 175 20.56 17.45 -2.45
CA ARG A 175 20.24 16.32 -1.56
C ARG A 175 21.17 15.14 -1.80
N SER A 176 21.47 14.37 -0.76
CA SER A 176 22.23 13.12 -0.87
C SER A 176 21.41 12.05 -1.60
N TYR A 177 22.09 11.06 -2.19
CA TYR A 177 21.43 9.91 -2.81
C TYR A 177 20.83 9.04 -1.70
N THR A 178 19.52 8.82 -1.70
CA THR A 178 18.78 8.19 -0.60
C THR A 178 18.37 6.77 -0.97
N ILE A 179 18.83 5.80 -0.18
CA ILE A 179 18.40 4.39 -0.26
C ILE A 179 17.35 4.16 0.82
N VAL A 180 16.20 3.59 0.45
CA VAL A 180 15.19 3.17 1.43
C VAL A 180 15.21 1.66 1.63
N GLY A 181 15.18 1.21 2.89
CA GLY A 181 15.24 -0.21 3.26
C GLY A 181 14.24 -0.62 4.33
N SER A 182 14.19 -1.93 4.62
CA SER A 182 13.38 -2.48 5.71
C SER A 182 14.10 -2.32 7.05
N ARG A 183 13.31 -2.07 8.11
CA ARG A 183 13.76 -2.00 9.50
C ARG A 183 14.29 -3.33 10.03
N SER A 184 13.93 -4.45 9.39
CA SER A 184 14.11 -5.81 9.91
C SER A 184 15.13 -6.67 9.15
N HIS A 185 15.76 -6.16 8.08
CA HIS A 185 16.65 -6.97 7.23
C HIS A 185 17.82 -6.14 6.67
N GLY A 186 18.92 -6.07 7.44
CA GLY A 186 20.23 -5.87 6.84
C GLY A 186 20.71 -7.21 6.32
N THR A 187 20.89 -7.35 5.01
CA THR A 187 21.52 -8.53 4.41
C THR A 187 22.87 -8.13 3.83
N PRO A 188 23.85 -9.06 3.76
CA PRO A 188 25.15 -8.76 3.15
C PRO A 188 25.05 -8.20 1.73
N GLU A 189 24.04 -8.62 0.95
CA GLU A 189 23.79 -8.14 -0.40
C GLU A 189 23.35 -6.66 -0.41
N LEU A 190 22.56 -6.25 0.58
CA LEU A 190 22.14 -4.86 0.75
C LEU A 190 23.33 -3.98 1.18
N GLU A 191 24.17 -4.46 2.10
CA GLU A 191 25.38 -3.76 2.53
C GLU A 191 26.31 -3.53 1.33
N GLN A 192 26.60 -4.58 0.56
CA GLN A 192 27.39 -4.46 -0.67
C GLN A 192 26.77 -3.51 -1.69
N PHE A 193 25.44 -3.48 -1.80
CA PHE A 193 24.76 -2.54 -2.68
C PHE A 193 24.95 -1.09 -2.21
N VAL A 194 24.83 -0.83 -0.91
CA VAL A 194 25.03 0.49 -0.30
C VAL A 194 26.47 0.95 -0.51
N ASP A 195 27.45 0.08 -0.31
CA ASP A 195 28.87 0.42 -0.48
C ASP A 195 29.20 0.80 -1.92
N ARG A 196 28.72 0.03 -2.90
CA ARG A 196 28.84 0.39 -4.33
C ARG A 196 28.21 1.76 -4.62
N LYS A 197 27.07 2.08 -4.01
CA LYS A 197 26.43 3.40 -4.22
C LYS A 197 27.19 4.54 -3.57
N LYS A 198 27.86 4.32 -2.44
CA LYS A 198 28.76 5.31 -1.84
C LYS A 198 29.96 5.60 -2.75
N GLU A 199 30.53 4.57 -3.38
CA GLU A 199 31.60 4.74 -4.37
C GLU A 199 31.14 5.55 -5.60
N GLU A 200 29.92 5.30 -6.10
CA GLU A 200 29.38 5.98 -7.30
C GLU A 200 28.87 7.40 -7.03
N LYS A 201 28.28 7.66 -5.86
CA LYS A 201 27.50 8.89 -5.56
C LYS A 201 28.10 9.75 -4.46
N GLY A 202 29.12 9.27 -3.76
CA GLY A 202 29.68 9.93 -2.58
C GLY A 202 28.78 9.71 -1.37
N ASP A 203 28.25 10.79 -0.81
CA ASP A 203 27.39 10.71 0.37
C ASP A 203 26.02 10.09 0.04
N VAL A 204 25.66 9.05 0.80
CA VAL A 204 24.43 8.28 0.63
C VAL A 204 23.65 8.29 1.94
N ALA A 205 22.42 8.78 1.88
CA ALA A 205 21.49 8.74 3.00
C ALA A 205 20.74 7.40 3.02
N PHE A 206 20.35 6.94 4.22
CA PHE A 206 19.54 5.74 4.38
C PHE A 206 18.25 6.07 5.12
N SER A 207 17.11 5.70 4.54
CA SER A 207 15.80 5.82 5.16
C SER A 207 15.18 4.44 5.39
N ILE A 208 14.30 4.35 6.38
CA ILE A 208 13.69 3.08 6.78
C ILE A 208 12.17 3.24 6.76
N ALA A 209 11.50 2.29 6.11
CA ALA A 209 10.05 2.18 6.13
C ALA A 209 9.55 0.73 6.13
N GLY A 210 8.43 0.49 6.81
CA GLY A 210 7.67 -0.74 6.81
C GLY A 210 6.97 -1.00 5.47
N SER A 211 6.53 -2.24 5.26
CA SER A 211 5.54 -2.59 4.22
C SER A 211 5.80 -2.00 2.80
N SER A 212 4.77 -1.63 2.05
CA SER A 212 4.87 -1.04 0.71
C SER A 212 5.22 0.46 0.71
N LEU A 213 5.30 1.10 1.89
CA LEU A 213 5.73 2.50 2.03
C LEU A 213 7.11 2.77 1.42
N LYS A 214 7.98 1.77 1.36
CA LYS A 214 9.28 1.87 0.67
C LYS A 214 9.14 2.21 -0.81
N ILE A 215 8.14 1.62 -1.49
CA ILE A 215 7.83 1.92 -2.89
C ILE A 215 7.23 3.33 -2.98
N CYS A 216 6.36 3.69 -2.02
CA CYS A 216 5.75 5.02 -1.96
C CYS A 216 6.78 6.13 -1.79
N LEU A 217 7.78 5.96 -0.93
CA LEU A 217 8.86 6.93 -0.73
C LEU A 217 9.71 7.14 -1.98
N VAL A 218 9.89 6.10 -2.80
CA VAL A 218 10.52 6.25 -4.13
C VAL A 218 9.61 7.04 -5.07
N ALA A 219 8.31 6.73 -5.11
CA ALA A 219 7.34 7.44 -5.94
C ALA A 219 7.19 8.92 -5.55
N GLU A 220 7.28 9.24 -4.25
CA GLU A 220 7.31 10.62 -3.74
C GLU A 220 8.57 11.39 -4.15
N GLY A 221 9.64 10.69 -4.54
CA GLY A 221 10.97 11.26 -4.73
C GLY A 221 11.76 11.48 -3.42
N ALA A 222 11.23 11.04 -2.28
CA ALA A 222 11.91 11.09 -0.99
C ALA A 222 13.06 10.08 -0.88
N ALA A 223 13.04 9.02 -1.70
CA ALA A 223 14.12 8.07 -1.89
C ALA A 223 14.44 7.88 -3.38
N ASP A 224 15.70 7.60 -3.70
CA ASP A 224 16.12 7.31 -5.08
C ASP A 224 15.93 5.84 -5.45
N ILE A 225 16.10 4.94 -4.48
CA ILE A 225 16.05 3.50 -4.75
C ILE A 225 15.59 2.70 -3.54
N TYR A 226 14.77 1.70 -3.80
CA TYR A 226 14.42 0.63 -2.88
C TYR A 226 14.97 -0.71 -3.42
N PRO A 227 16.16 -1.13 -3.01
CA PRO A 227 16.69 -2.45 -3.36
C PRO A 227 16.07 -3.54 -2.45
N ARG A 228 15.33 -4.48 -3.05
CA ARG A 228 14.86 -5.70 -2.37
C ARG A 228 15.62 -6.91 -2.95
N LEU A 229 16.76 -7.23 -2.33
CA LEU A 229 17.71 -8.24 -2.82
C LEU A 229 17.62 -9.60 -2.11
N GLY A 230 16.69 -9.75 -1.17
CA GLY A 230 16.39 -11.03 -0.53
C GLY A 230 15.08 -11.63 -1.06
N PRO A 231 14.86 -12.95 -0.87
CA PRO A 231 13.60 -13.60 -1.23
C PRO A 231 12.41 -12.94 -0.52
N THR A 232 11.27 -12.88 -1.22
CA THR A 232 9.95 -12.52 -0.65
C THR A 232 9.40 -13.64 0.18
#